data_AF-A0AA39KSF9-F1
#
_entry.id   AF-A0AA39KSF9-F1
#
_cell.length_a   1.000
_cell.length_b   1.000
_cell.length_c   1.000
_cell.angle_alpha   90.00
_cell.angle_beta   90.00
_cell.angle_gamma   90.00
#
_symmetry.space_group_name_H-M   'P 1'
#
loop_
_entity.id
_entity.type
_entity.pdbx_description
1 polymer ?
#
loop_
_entity_poly.entity_id
_entity_poly.type
_entity_poly.pdbx_seq_one_letter_code
_entity_poly.pdbx_strand_id
1 'polypeptide(L)'
;MSHEILSDMDACFSAFDKDADGLLSIGEFELICRALFRNDRGKIYGLEKHQLREIFDIFDTKKDGVLDPEEFEVCWNRWIKVCTRPRSAFLIVDVQNDFISGSLNIKHCAAQHEGSEVIEPINRLLDTVPFDAVFYSLDWHPVDHVSFIDNLHMRDVDKSSPLTKEEARVYDTVAFIGQPPLIQRLWPRHCVQDSWGAELHKDLKIVDKGIKVYKGTNPEVDSYSVFRDNKKMTETTLSSQLQDKGATDIYICGLAYDVCVGATAVDALTSGYRTILIDDCSRGVDLVDIEKTKAMVIGSNGVIINSSQVKAMVEGRDRRPELGYKLALEIKQSLKSKNTNNINTNNEK
;
A
#
# COMPACT_ATOMS: atom_id res chain seq x y z
N MET A 1 9.95 10.72 -48.00
CA MET A 1 9.52 11.40 -46.77
C MET A 1 9.00 10.34 -45.83
N SER A 2 9.89 9.78 -45.01
CA SER A 2 9.53 8.92 -43.90
C SER A 2 8.83 9.80 -42.87
N HIS A 3 7.55 9.57 -42.61
CA HIS A 3 6.95 10.04 -41.38
C HIS A 3 7.64 9.27 -40.25
N GLU A 4 8.62 9.88 -39.59
CA GLU A 4 9.10 9.40 -38.31
C GLU A 4 7.90 9.43 -37.36
N ILE A 5 7.48 8.24 -36.94
CA ILE A 5 6.51 8.10 -35.86
C ILE A 5 7.27 8.53 -34.61
N LEU A 6 7.10 9.79 -34.21
CA LEU A 6 7.60 10.32 -32.94
C LEU A 6 7.16 9.37 -31.81
N SER A 7 8.10 9.06 -30.91
CA SER A 7 7.73 8.28 -29.73
C SER A 7 6.74 9.08 -28.87
N ASP A 8 5.94 8.41 -28.04
CA ASP A 8 5.02 9.10 -27.11
C ASP A 8 5.74 10.14 -26.23
N MET A 9 7.02 9.88 -25.94
CA MET A 9 7.89 10.78 -25.17
C MET A 9 8.18 12.06 -25.96
N ASP A 10 8.65 11.94 -27.20
CA ASP A 10 9.00 13.09 -28.03
C ASP A 10 7.77 13.94 -28.33
N ALA A 11 6.63 13.29 -28.60
CA ALA A 11 5.36 13.97 -28.77
C ALA A 11 4.94 14.72 -27.49
N CYS A 12 5.20 14.15 -26.30
CA CYS A 12 4.95 14.84 -25.04
C CYS A 12 5.90 16.03 -24.86
N PHE A 13 7.21 15.83 -25.03
CA PHE A 13 8.21 16.89 -24.90
C PHE A 13 7.88 18.08 -25.80
N SER A 14 7.74 17.84 -27.11
CA SER A 14 7.42 18.89 -28.08
C SER A 14 6.04 19.52 -27.87
N ALA A 15 5.08 18.83 -27.25
CA ALA A 15 3.79 19.42 -26.94
C ALA A 15 3.85 20.42 -25.77
N PHE A 16 4.84 20.30 -24.89
CA PHE A 16 4.97 21.13 -23.69
C PHE A 16 6.13 22.13 -23.74
N ASP A 17 7.13 21.93 -24.60
CA ASP A 17 8.09 22.96 -25.02
C ASP A 17 7.33 24.05 -25.82
N LYS A 18 7.00 25.16 -25.17
CA LYS A 18 6.12 26.22 -25.68
C LYS A 18 6.87 27.31 -26.41
N ASP A 19 8.11 27.58 -26.03
CA ASP A 19 8.96 28.55 -26.71
C ASP A 19 9.88 27.91 -27.77
N ALA A 20 9.85 26.57 -27.89
CA ALA A 20 10.57 25.78 -28.88
C ALA A 20 12.09 25.94 -28.76
N ASP A 21 12.59 26.09 -27.53
CA ASP A 21 14.02 26.21 -27.24
C ASP A 21 14.73 24.85 -27.08
N GLY A 22 13.97 23.74 -27.10
CA GLY A 22 14.48 22.38 -26.96
C GLY A 22 14.74 21.97 -25.52
N LEU A 23 14.27 22.74 -24.55
CA LEU A 23 14.37 22.52 -23.11
C LEU A 23 12.97 22.64 -22.48
N LEU A 24 12.83 22.20 -21.23
CA LEU A 24 11.60 22.41 -20.45
C LEU A 24 11.88 23.21 -19.19
N SER A 25 11.35 24.42 -19.15
CA SER A 25 11.32 25.23 -17.94
C SER A 25 10.37 24.64 -16.89
N ILE A 26 10.49 25.09 -15.64
CA ILE A 26 9.54 24.73 -14.58
C ILE A 26 8.08 25.12 -14.91
N GLY A 27 7.88 26.20 -15.69
CA GLY A 27 6.56 26.64 -16.12
C GLY A 27 5.91 25.66 -17.10
N GLU A 28 6.70 25.10 -18.02
CA GLU A 28 6.23 24.08 -18.96
C GLU A 28 6.03 22.73 -18.27
N PHE A 29 6.91 22.40 -17.32
CA PHE A 29 6.73 21.25 -16.46
C PHE A 29 5.46 21.35 -15.60
N GLU A 30 5.06 22.55 -15.15
CA GLU A 30 3.76 22.76 -14.51
C GLU A 30 2.61 22.39 -15.45
N LEU A 31 2.70 22.75 -16.74
CA LEU A 31 1.69 22.37 -17.74
C LEU A 31 1.60 20.85 -17.91
N ILE A 32 2.73 20.14 -17.88
CA ILE A 32 2.77 18.67 -17.86
C ILE A 32 2.04 18.15 -16.64
N CYS A 33 2.37 18.64 -15.43
CA CYS A 33 1.71 18.23 -14.19
C CYS A 33 0.20 18.49 -14.23
N ARG A 34 -0.23 19.63 -14.78
CA ARG A 34 -1.66 19.97 -14.94
C ARG A 34 -2.36 19.09 -15.96
N ALA A 35 -1.67 18.59 -16.98
CA ALA A 35 -2.22 17.62 -17.94
C ALA A 35 -2.26 16.20 -17.35
N LEU A 36 -1.26 15.87 -16.53
CA LEU A 36 -1.11 14.60 -15.85
C LEU A 36 -2.14 14.41 -14.75
N PHE A 37 -2.26 15.37 -13.82
CA PHE A 37 -3.09 15.23 -12.63
C PHE A 37 -4.50 15.75 -12.85
N ARG A 38 -5.35 14.87 -13.37
CA ARG A 38 -6.77 15.13 -13.62
C ARG A 38 -7.61 13.94 -13.20
N ASN A 39 -8.86 14.20 -12.84
CA ASN A 39 -9.85 13.16 -12.70
C ASN A 39 -10.44 12.74 -14.06
N ASP A 40 -11.29 11.73 -14.03
CA ASP A 40 -11.97 11.17 -15.20
C ASP A 40 -12.95 12.10 -15.92
N ARG A 41 -13.29 13.24 -15.30
CA ARG A 41 -14.11 14.32 -15.88
C ARG A 41 -13.27 15.50 -16.38
N GLY A 42 -11.94 15.36 -16.36
CA GLY A 42 -11.02 16.40 -16.81
C GLY A 42 -10.76 17.52 -15.80
N LYS A 43 -11.29 17.43 -14.57
CA LYS A 43 -10.99 18.39 -13.49
C LYS A 43 -9.52 18.22 -13.09
N ILE A 44 -8.78 19.33 -13.14
CA ILE A 44 -7.37 19.38 -12.73
C ILE A 44 -7.28 19.31 -11.21
N TYR A 45 -6.39 18.46 -10.71
CA TYR A 45 -5.97 18.47 -9.32
C TYR A 45 -4.85 19.49 -9.12
N GLY A 46 -4.91 20.23 -8.01
CA GLY A 46 -3.83 21.12 -7.62
C GLY A 46 -2.63 20.32 -7.11
N LEU A 47 -1.43 20.76 -7.47
CA LEU A 47 -0.18 20.33 -6.85
C LEU A 47 0.41 21.56 -6.15
N GLU A 48 0.87 21.41 -4.91
CA GLU A 48 1.47 22.54 -4.21
C GLU A 48 2.75 23.00 -4.90
N LYS A 49 3.04 24.31 -4.86
CA LYS A 49 4.24 24.87 -5.53
C LYS A 49 5.53 24.22 -5.06
N HIS A 50 5.63 23.88 -3.77
CA HIS A 50 6.81 23.23 -3.22
C HIS A 50 6.98 21.80 -3.75
N GLN A 51 5.88 21.04 -3.88
CA GLN A 51 5.89 19.69 -4.45
C GLN A 51 6.26 19.73 -5.93
N LEU A 52 5.67 20.65 -6.70
CA LEU A 52 6.02 20.83 -8.11
C LEU A 52 7.53 21.08 -8.28
N ARG A 53 8.09 22.00 -7.48
CA ARG A 53 9.52 22.31 -7.53
C ARG A 53 10.37 21.12 -7.13
N GLU A 54 10.00 20.40 -6.08
CA GLU A 54 10.76 19.23 -5.64
C GLU A 54 10.73 18.11 -6.68
N ILE A 55 9.61 17.86 -7.34
CA ILE A 55 9.53 16.89 -8.44
C ILE A 55 10.44 17.32 -9.59
N PHE A 56 10.36 18.59 -10.01
CA PHE A 56 11.21 19.14 -11.05
C PHE A 56 12.70 18.94 -10.73
N ASP A 57 13.12 19.33 -9.52
CA ASP A 57 14.50 19.23 -9.03
C ASP A 57 15.02 17.79 -8.92
N ILE A 58 14.15 16.79 -8.89
CA ILE A 58 14.54 15.36 -8.91
C ILE A 58 15.05 14.96 -10.30
N PHE A 59 14.51 15.58 -11.35
CA PHE A 59 14.86 15.28 -12.74
C PHE A 59 15.85 16.28 -13.35
N ASP A 60 15.91 17.52 -12.84
CA ASP A 60 16.97 18.51 -13.13
C ASP A 60 18.27 18.10 -12.41
N THR A 61 18.93 17.09 -12.96
CA THR A 61 20.17 16.51 -12.43
C THR A 61 21.37 17.43 -12.62
N LYS A 62 21.37 18.24 -13.69
CA LYS A 62 22.39 19.25 -14.01
C LYS A 62 22.26 20.50 -13.14
N LYS A 63 21.10 20.73 -12.53
CA LYS A 63 20.77 21.87 -11.66
C LYS A 63 20.90 23.22 -12.36
N ASP A 64 20.57 23.27 -13.64
CA ASP A 64 20.58 24.48 -14.44
C ASP A 64 19.19 25.14 -14.55
N GLY A 65 18.16 24.51 -13.97
CA GLY A 65 16.82 25.06 -13.88
C GLY A 65 15.91 24.74 -15.07
N VAL A 66 16.36 23.86 -15.97
CA VAL A 66 15.61 23.34 -17.12
C VAL A 66 15.71 21.81 -17.15
N LEU A 67 14.84 21.14 -17.91
CA LEU A 67 15.02 19.73 -18.26
C LEU A 67 15.35 19.63 -19.74
N ASP A 68 16.53 19.11 -20.06
CA ASP A 68 16.87 18.76 -21.43
C ASP A 68 16.26 17.40 -21.85
N PRO A 69 16.40 16.97 -23.11
CA PRO A 69 15.83 15.70 -23.57
C PRO A 69 16.33 14.46 -22.82
N GLU A 70 17.57 14.43 -22.32
CA GLU A 70 18.12 13.29 -21.59
C GLU A 70 17.51 13.21 -20.18
N GLU A 71 17.40 14.35 -19.50
CA GLU A 71 16.75 14.44 -18.19
C GLU A 71 15.26 14.14 -18.28
N PHE A 72 14.61 14.65 -19.34
CA PHE A 72 13.21 14.36 -19.62
C PHE A 72 12.99 12.88 -19.94
N GLU A 73 13.91 12.19 -20.60
CA GLU A 73 13.81 10.75 -20.84
C GLU A 73 13.72 9.97 -19.52
N VAL A 74 14.51 10.37 -18.51
CA VAL A 74 14.45 9.77 -17.17
C VAL A 74 13.11 10.09 -16.50
N CYS A 75 12.67 11.35 -16.55
CA CYS A 75 11.36 11.78 -16.05
C CYS A 75 10.22 10.98 -16.69
N TRP A 76 10.25 10.85 -18.01
CA TRP A 76 9.26 10.12 -18.77
C TRP A 76 9.21 8.65 -18.37
N ASN A 77 10.35 7.96 -18.43
CA ASN A 77 10.41 6.51 -18.25
C ASN A 77 10.15 6.08 -16.81
N ARG A 78 10.57 6.88 -15.83
CA ARG A 78 10.47 6.51 -14.41
C ARG A 78 9.23 7.08 -13.72
N TRP A 79 8.70 8.21 -14.19
CA TRP A 79 7.64 8.94 -13.49
C TRP A 79 6.37 9.09 -14.33
N ILE A 80 6.43 9.73 -15.50
CA ILE A 80 5.23 10.02 -16.31
C ILE A 80 4.56 8.73 -16.79
N LYS A 81 5.32 7.74 -17.27
CA LYS A 81 4.76 6.45 -17.70
C LYS A 81 4.04 5.72 -16.58
N VAL A 82 4.63 5.67 -15.38
CA VAL A 82 3.98 5.03 -14.22
C VAL A 82 2.71 5.78 -13.83
N CYS A 83 2.73 7.11 -13.84
CA CYS A 83 1.56 7.93 -13.57
C CYS A 83 0.43 7.77 -14.59
N THR A 84 0.73 7.41 -15.85
CA THR A 84 -0.26 7.27 -16.92
C THR A 84 -0.65 5.82 -17.22
N ARG A 85 0.21 4.86 -16.86
CA ARG A 85 0.06 3.43 -17.14
C ARG A 85 0.38 2.63 -15.86
N PRO A 86 -0.40 2.81 -14.78
CA PRO A 86 -0.20 2.07 -13.53
C PRO A 86 -0.32 0.56 -13.77
N ARG A 87 0.47 -0.22 -13.03
CA ARG A 87 0.24 -1.66 -12.85
C ARG A 87 -0.42 -1.87 -11.49
N SER A 88 -1.70 -2.21 -11.52
CA SER A 88 -2.57 -2.18 -10.36
C SER A 88 -2.72 -3.56 -9.73
N ALA A 89 -2.29 -3.69 -8.47
CA ALA A 89 -2.54 -4.86 -7.65
C ALA A 89 -3.66 -4.58 -6.64
N PHE A 90 -4.67 -5.45 -6.59
CA PHE A 90 -5.76 -5.37 -5.61
C PHE A 90 -5.52 -6.36 -4.47
N LEU A 91 -5.35 -5.84 -3.27
CA LEU A 91 -5.06 -6.60 -2.06
C LEU A 91 -6.28 -6.58 -1.13
N ILE A 92 -6.95 -7.73 -1.04
CA ILE A 92 -8.12 -7.97 -0.20
C ILE A 92 -7.64 -8.61 1.10
N VAL A 93 -7.76 -7.87 2.20
CA VAL A 93 -7.19 -8.25 3.49
C VAL A 93 -8.22 -8.97 4.35
N ASP A 94 -7.91 -10.22 4.71
CA ASP A 94 -8.52 -10.99 5.80
C ASP A 94 -10.07 -11.02 5.80
N VAL A 95 -10.69 -11.16 4.62
CA VAL A 95 -12.15 -11.36 4.50
C VAL A 95 -12.50 -12.82 4.80
N GLN A 96 -12.22 -13.24 6.03
CA GLN A 96 -12.36 -14.61 6.55
C GLN A 96 -13.56 -14.77 7.48
N ASN A 97 -13.98 -16.02 7.70
CA ASN A 97 -15.16 -16.33 8.49
C ASN A 97 -15.06 -15.80 9.93
N ASP A 98 -13.92 -15.93 10.60
CA ASP A 98 -13.77 -15.47 11.99
C ASP A 98 -13.94 -13.97 12.16
N PHE A 99 -13.57 -13.16 11.17
CA PHE A 99 -13.73 -11.70 11.22
C PHE A 99 -15.15 -11.21 10.84
N ILE A 100 -16.00 -12.10 10.33
CA ILE A 100 -17.36 -11.75 9.86
C ILE A 100 -18.45 -12.37 10.72
N SER A 101 -18.33 -13.66 11.03
CA SER A 101 -19.36 -14.43 11.74
C SER A 101 -18.82 -15.40 12.79
N GLY A 102 -17.50 -15.58 12.88
CA GLY A 102 -16.85 -16.46 13.85
C GLY A 102 -16.36 -15.74 15.10
N SER A 103 -15.22 -16.19 15.63
CA SER A 103 -14.78 -15.90 17.00
C SER A 103 -14.28 -14.47 17.24
N LEU A 104 -13.81 -13.78 16.20
CA LEU A 104 -13.30 -12.41 16.23
C LEU A 104 -14.09 -11.51 15.29
N ASN A 105 -15.42 -11.72 15.25
CA ASN A 105 -16.25 -11.01 14.29
C ASN A 105 -16.30 -9.50 14.57
N ILE A 106 -16.32 -8.72 13.50
CA ILE A 106 -16.51 -7.27 13.56
C ILE A 106 -18.03 -7.04 13.54
N LYS A 107 -18.64 -7.09 14.73
CA LYS A 107 -20.03 -6.71 14.98
C LYS A 107 -20.14 -6.01 16.32
N HIS A 108 -21.12 -5.12 16.46
CA HIS A 108 -21.37 -4.36 17.70
C HIS A 108 -20.10 -3.68 18.26
N CYS A 109 -19.15 -3.34 17.38
CA CYS A 109 -17.92 -2.66 17.74
C CYS A 109 -18.15 -1.15 17.93
N ALA A 110 -17.17 -0.44 18.50
CA ALA A 110 -17.25 0.99 18.73
C ALA A 110 -17.45 1.79 17.42
N ALA A 111 -16.93 1.26 16.31
CA ALA A 111 -17.12 1.82 14.98
C ALA A 111 -18.51 1.61 14.37
N GLN A 112 -19.39 0.80 14.98
CA GLN A 112 -20.71 0.44 14.43
C GLN A 112 -20.64 -0.15 13.01
N HIS A 113 -19.48 -0.72 12.68
CA HIS A 113 -19.22 -1.39 11.43
C HIS A 113 -19.58 -2.87 11.51
N GLU A 114 -19.96 -3.46 10.38
CA GLU A 114 -20.14 -4.91 10.27
C GLU A 114 -19.18 -5.52 9.26
N GLY A 115 -18.46 -6.58 9.65
CA GLY A 115 -17.45 -7.21 8.80
C GLY A 115 -17.97 -7.68 7.44
N SER A 116 -19.23 -8.12 7.35
CA SER A 116 -19.86 -8.55 6.10
C SER A 116 -20.08 -7.43 5.08
N GLU A 117 -20.07 -6.16 5.49
CA GLU A 117 -20.34 -5.01 4.62
C GLU A 117 -19.27 -4.81 3.54
N VAL A 118 -18.08 -5.39 3.72
CA VAL A 118 -16.99 -5.30 2.72
C VAL A 118 -17.23 -6.21 1.52
N ILE A 119 -18.01 -7.28 1.66
CA ILE A 119 -18.08 -8.36 0.66
C ILE A 119 -18.67 -7.86 -0.67
N GLU A 120 -19.84 -7.22 -0.63
CA GLU A 120 -20.53 -6.76 -1.84
C GLU A 120 -19.70 -5.73 -2.64
N PRO A 121 -19.17 -4.65 -2.04
CA PRO A 121 -18.40 -3.68 -2.80
C PRO A 121 -17.07 -4.26 -3.32
N ILE A 122 -16.42 -5.17 -2.58
CA ILE A 122 -15.23 -5.88 -3.07
C ILE A 122 -15.59 -6.76 -4.28
N ASN A 123 -16.66 -7.55 -4.19
CA ASN A 123 -17.12 -8.38 -5.32
C ASN A 123 -17.43 -7.54 -6.56
N ARG A 124 -18.05 -6.38 -6.37
CA ARG A 124 -18.34 -5.44 -7.47
C ARG A 124 -17.06 -4.93 -8.12
N LEU A 125 -16.03 -4.61 -7.33
CA LEU A 125 -14.72 -4.21 -7.87
C LEU A 125 -14.09 -5.36 -8.67
N LEU A 126 -14.12 -6.59 -8.15
CA LEU A 126 -13.61 -7.78 -8.86
C LEU A 126 -14.32 -8.02 -10.21
N ASP A 127 -15.61 -7.69 -10.31
CA ASP A 127 -16.38 -7.84 -11.56
C ASP A 127 -16.14 -6.71 -12.57
N THR A 128 -15.84 -5.50 -12.11
CA THR A 128 -15.96 -4.27 -12.93
C THR A 128 -14.65 -3.55 -13.22
N VAL A 129 -13.58 -3.89 -12.48
CA VAL A 129 -12.28 -3.24 -12.56
C VAL A 129 -11.22 -4.23 -13.05
N PRO A 130 -10.47 -3.89 -14.13
CA PRO A 130 -9.46 -4.76 -14.70
C PRO A 130 -8.11 -4.62 -13.95
N PHE A 131 -8.01 -5.17 -12.74
CA PHE A 131 -6.73 -5.21 -12.03
C PHE A 131 -5.71 -6.13 -12.72
N ASP A 132 -4.42 -5.78 -12.69
CA ASP A 132 -3.34 -6.60 -13.25
C ASP A 132 -3.06 -7.85 -12.38
N ALA A 133 -3.29 -7.74 -11.07
CA ALA A 133 -3.16 -8.83 -10.11
C ALA A 133 -4.14 -8.67 -8.94
N VAL A 134 -4.63 -9.79 -8.40
CA VAL A 134 -5.51 -9.82 -7.22
C VAL A 134 -4.92 -10.75 -6.18
N PHE A 135 -4.84 -10.25 -4.95
CA PHE A 135 -4.28 -10.92 -3.78
C PHE A 135 -5.34 -11.00 -2.68
N TYR A 136 -5.39 -12.15 -2.01
CA TYR A 136 -6.22 -12.40 -0.83
C TYR A 136 -5.29 -12.75 0.32
N SER A 137 -5.25 -11.94 1.37
CA SER A 137 -4.53 -12.36 2.58
C SER A 137 -5.41 -13.25 3.45
N LEU A 138 -4.75 -14.15 4.16
CA LEU A 138 -5.35 -15.00 5.16
C LEU A 138 -4.50 -14.93 6.41
N ASP A 139 -5.11 -14.50 7.51
CA ASP A 139 -4.58 -14.80 8.83
C ASP A 139 -4.63 -16.32 9.04
N TRP A 140 -3.53 -16.91 9.49
CA TRP A 140 -3.34 -18.36 9.40
C TRP A 140 -2.48 -18.90 10.55
N HIS A 141 -3.05 -18.83 11.75
CA HIS A 141 -2.33 -19.03 12.99
C HIS A 141 -2.25 -20.49 13.44
N PRO A 142 -1.07 -20.99 13.84
CA PRO A 142 -0.97 -22.30 14.48
C PRO A 142 -1.74 -22.32 15.82
N VAL A 143 -2.08 -23.51 16.30
CA VAL A 143 -2.88 -23.66 17.53
C VAL A 143 -2.22 -23.08 18.78
N ASP A 144 -0.90 -22.96 18.82
CA ASP A 144 -0.08 -22.44 19.93
C ASP A 144 0.40 -21.00 19.72
N HIS A 145 -0.20 -20.27 18.78
CA HIS A 145 0.18 -18.90 18.42
C HIS A 145 0.19 -17.94 19.62
N VAL A 146 1.21 -17.07 19.66
CA VAL A 146 1.49 -16.09 20.73
C VAL A 146 0.40 -15.06 20.96
N SER A 147 -0.40 -14.78 19.93
CA SER A 147 -1.44 -13.76 20.00
C SER A 147 -2.70 -14.22 20.73
N PHE A 148 -2.88 -15.53 20.99
CA PHE A 148 -4.10 -16.01 21.64
C PHE A 148 -4.04 -15.91 23.16
N ILE A 149 -5.09 -15.35 23.76
CA ILE A 149 -5.21 -15.20 25.21
C ILE A 149 -5.13 -16.54 25.96
N ASP A 150 -5.67 -17.61 25.37
CA ASP A 150 -5.67 -18.94 25.98
C ASP A 150 -4.29 -19.61 25.94
N ASN A 151 -3.40 -19.16 25.06
CA ASN A 151 -2.00 -19.57 24.99
C ASN A 151 -1.07 -18.70 25.84
N LEU A 152 -1.58 -17.67 26.54
CA LEU A 152 -0.76 -16.76 27.36
C LEU A 152 0.10 -17.50 28.40
N HIS A 153 -0.40 -18.60 28.94
CA HIS A 153 0.31 -19.42 29.92
C HIS A 153 1.57 -20.10 29.36
N MET A 154 1.67 -20.29 28.03
CA MET A 154 2.76 -21.00 27.36
C MET A 154 4.06 -20.19 27.27
N ARG A 155 4.01 -18.87 27.50
CA ARG A 155 5.15 -17.97 27.35
C ARG A 155 5.33 -17.15 28.61
N ASP A 156 6.57 -16.78 28.93
CA ASP A 156 6.85 -15.95 30.10
C ASP A 156 6.66 -14.46 29.78
N VAL A 157 5.94 -13.79 30.68
CA VAL A 157 5.68 -12.35 30.60
C VAL A 157 6.86 -11.61 31.23
N ASP A 158 7.38 -10.63 30.50
CA ASP A 158 8.50 -9.80 30.93
C ASP A 158 8.07 -8.88 32.09
N LYS A 159 9.02 -8.53 32.95
CA LYS A 159 8.77 -7.63 34.11
C LYS A 159 8.35 -6.22 33.69
N SER A 160 8.65 -5.82 32.47
CA SER A 160 8.21 -4.55 31.87
C SER A 160 6.78 -4.57 31.37
N SER A 161 6.12 -5.74 31.32
CA SER A 161 4.72 -5.86 30.93
C SER A 161 3.82 -5.06 31.87
N PRO A 162 2.84 -4.29 31.34
CA PRO A 162 1.92 -3.54 32.18
C PRO A 162 0.96 -4.43 32.98
N LEU A 163 0.81 -5.70 32.58
CA LEU A 163 -0.14 -6.65 33.14
C LEU A 163 0.55 -8.00 33.40
N THR A 164 0.13 -8.66 34.47
CA THR A 164 0.48 -10.07 34.77
C THR A 164 -0.37 -11.06 33.96
N LYS A 165 -0.02 -12.35 33.99
CA LYS A 165 -0.79 -13.40 33.30
C LYS A 165 -2.21 -13.52 33.85
N GLU A 166 -2.38 -13.32 35.15
CA GLU A 166 -3.66 -13.48 35.87
C GLU A 166 -4.60 -12.28 35.63
N GLU A 167 -4.04 -11.09 35.40
CA GLU A 167 -4.77 -9.86 35.15
C GLU A 167 -5.21 -9.72 33.69
N ALA A 168 -4.37 -10.17 32.76
CA ALA A 168 -4.61 -10.00 31.33
C ALA A 168 -5.96 -10.59 30.87
N ARG A 169 -6.64 -9.85 30.00
CA ARG A 169 -7.90 -10.23 29.36
C ARG A 169 -7.75 -10.14 27.85
N VAL A 170 -8.79 -10.60 27.15
CA VAL A 170 -8.89 -10.43 25.69
C VAL A 170 -8.79 -8.93 25.36
N TYR A 171 -8.03 -8.62 24.31
CA TYR A 171 -7.70 -7.28 23.81
C TYR A 171 -6.67 -6.48 24.60
N ASP A 172 -6.21 -6.97 25.76
CA ASP A 172 -5.10 -6.35 26.48
C ASP A 172 -3.77 -6.54 25.74
N THR A 173 -2.78 -5.73 26.11
CA THR A 173 -1.42 -5.84 25.58
C THR A 173 -0.46 -6.25 26.69
N VAL A 174 0.35 -7.27 26.42
CA VAL A 174 1.40 -7.77 27.31
C VAL A 174 2.76 -7.68 26.64
N ALA A 175 3.83 -7.70 27.44
CA ALA A 175 5.20 -7.86 26.95
C ALA A 175 5.70 -9.27 27.28
N PHE A 176 6.02 -10.08 26.28
CA PHE A 176 6.69 -11.37 26.47
C PHE A 176 8.22 -11.19 26.54
N ILE A 177 8.89 -12.07 27.28
CA ILE A 177 10.36 -12.07 27.39
C ILE A 177 10.98 -12.20 25.99
N GLY A 178 11.94 -11.31 25.70
CA GLY A 178 12.67 -11.26 24.44
C GLY A 178 13.72 -10.15 24.45
N GLN A 179 14.55 -10.08 23.41
CA GLN A 179 15.52 -9.00 23.23
C GLN A 179 15.34 -8.33 21.85
N PRO A 180 14.63 -7.19 21.76
CA PRO A 180 13.82 -6.54 22.81
C PRO A 180 12.57 -7.36 23.19
N PRO A 181 11.89 -7.03 24.32
CA PRO A 181 10.62 -7.67 24.69
C PRO A 181 9.59 -7.60 23.57
N LEU A 182 8.83 -8.69 23.37
CA LEU A 182 7.79 -8.74 22.36
C LEU A 182 6.50 -8.15 22.92
N ILE A 183 6.12 -6.98 22.42
CA ILE A 183 4.82 -6.37 22.74
C ILE A 183 3.74 -7.06 21.89
N GLN A 184 2.77 -7.69 22.56
CA GLN A 184 1.73 -8.48 21.91
C GLN A 184 0.35 -8.10 22.46
N ARG A 185 -0.56 -7.74 21.55
CA ARG A 185 -1.98 -7.64 21.86
C ARG A 185 -2.62 -9.02 21.84
N LEU A 186 -3.40 -9.34 22.86
CA LEU A 186 -4.02 -10.64 23.02
C LEU A 186 -5.40 -10.66 22.36
N TRP A 187 -5.69 -11.73 21.63
CA TRP A 187 -6.92 -11.92 20.87
C TRP A 187 -7.63 -13.19 21.35
N PRO A 188 -8.95 -13.33 21.13
CA PRO A 188 -9.56 -14.65 21.20
C PRO A 188 -8.90 -15.55 20.15
N ARG A 189 -8.96 -16.86 20.33
CA ARG A 189 -8.50 -17.80 19.30
C ARG A 189 -9.30 -17.59 18.02
N HIS A 190 -8.61 -17.34 16.91
CA HIS A 190 -9.21 -17.06 15.61
C HIS A 190 -8.28 -17.52 14.49
N CYS A 191 -8.83 -17.71 13.30
CA CYS A 191 -8.12 -18.02 12.07
C CYS A 191 -7.07 -19.14 12.24
N VAL A 192 -7.43 -20.16 13.04
CA VAL A 192 -6.56 -21.31 13.28
C VAL A 192 -6.40 -22.10 11.98
N GLN A 193 -5.17 -22.54 11.68
CA GLN A 193 -4.88 -23.30 10.46
C GLN A 193 -5.85 -24.46 10.25
N ASP A 194 -6.32 -24.59 9.01
CA ASP A 194 -7.25 -25.63 8.55
C ASP A 194 -8.62 -25.64 9.27
N SER A 195 -8.97 -24.57 9.99
CA SER A 195 -10.29 -24.40 10.58
C SER A 195 -11.25 -23.64 9.67
N TRP A 196 -12.55 -23.84 9.88
CA TRP A 196 -13.59 -23.05 9.20
C TRP A 196 -13.41 -21.54 9.40
N GLY A 197 -13.00 -21.12 10.60
CA GLY A 197 -12.80 -19.71 10.93
C GLY A 197 -11.73 -19.03 10.05
N ALA A 198 -10.74 -19.79 9.60
CA ALA A 198 -9.64 -19.33 8.77
C ALA A 198 -9.94 -19.37 7.26
N GLU A 199 -11.05 -19.95 6.83
CA GLU A 199 -11.45 -19.89 5.43
C GLU A 199 -11.88 -18.48 5.03
N LEU A 200 -11.60 -18.09 3.79
CA LEU A 200 -12.21 -16.90 3.18
C LEU A 200 -13.73 -17.06 3.20
N HIS A 201 -14.45 -15.97 3.46
CA HIS A 201 -15.89 -16.02 3.55
C HIS A 201 -16.51 -16.50 2.24
N LYS A 202 -17.46 -17.44 2.30
CA LYS A 202 -18.04 -18.11 1.13
C LYS A 202 -18.65 -17.18 0.07
N ASP A 203 -19.09 -16.00 0.49
CA ASP A 203 -19.73 -15.02 -0.39
C ASP A 203 -18.71 -14.07 -1.05
N LEU A 204 -17.44 -14.11 -0.64
CA LEU A 204 -16.35 -13.40 -1.31
C LEU A 204 -15.98 -14.14 -2.60
N LYS A 205 -15.99 -13.42 -3.72
CA LYS A 205 -15.56 -13.95 -5.01
C LYS A 205 -14.06 -14.14 -5.02
N ILE A 206 -13.63 -15.31 -5.47
CA ILE A 206 -12.23 -15.62 -5.76
C ILE A 206 -12.05 -15.64 -7.27
N VAL A 207 -11.30 -14.69 -7.81
CA VAL A 207 -11.04 -14.62 -9.25
C VAL A 207 -10.03 -15.67 -9.70
N ASP A 208 -10.10 -16.03 -10.98
CA ASP A 208 -9.09 -16.87 -11.61
C ASP A 208 -7.70 -16.24 -11.46
N LYS A 209 -6.70 -17.06 -11.11
CA LYS A 209 -5.32 -16.63 -10.81
C LYS A 209 -5.19 -15.68 -9.61
N GLY A 210 -6.23 -15.55 -8.77
CA GLY A 210 -6.13 -14.90 -7.48
C GLY A 210 -5.06 -15.56 -6.60
N ILE A 211 -4.20 -14.76 -5.99
CA ILE A 211 -3.05 -15.23 -5.20
C ILE A 211 -3.40 -15.18 -3.71
N LYS A 212 -3.24 -16.29 -3.02
CA LYS A 212 -3.41 -16.34 -1.55
C LYS A 212 -2.08 -16.07 -0.87
N VAL A 213 -2.08 -15.18 0.12
CA VAL A 213 -0.92 -14.86 0.96
C VAL A 213 -1.27 -15.15 2.41
N TYR A 214 -0.52 -16.06 3.03
CA TYR A 214 -0.72 -16.44 4.42
C TYR A 214 0.18 -15.60 5.32
N LYS A 215 -0.36 -15.11 6.44
CA LYS A 215 0.37 -14.36 7.47
C LYS A 215 0.07 -14.93 8.86
N GLY A 216 0.91 -14.57 9.84
CA GLY A 216 0.74 -15.02 11.22
C GLY A 216 1.01 -16.52 11.43
N THR A 217 1.77 -17.15 10.53
CA THR A 217 2.01 -18.61 10.54
C THR A 217 3.10 -19.04 11.54
N ASN A 218 3.87 -18.11 12.08
CA ASN A 218 4.91 -18.39 13.06
C ASN A 218 4.32 -18.32 14.47
N PRO A 219 4.39 -19.39 15.30
CA PRO A 219 3.80 -19.38 16.63
C PRO A 219 4.37 -18.29 17.55
N GLU A 220 5.60 -17.83 17.33
CA GLU A 220 6.31 -16.90 18.22
C GLU A 220 6.20 -15.42 17.83
N VAL A 221 5.56 -15.10 16.69
CA VAL A 221 5.41 -13.71 16.26
C VAL A 221 4.14 -13.52 15.43
N ASP A 222 3.36 -12.54 15.83
CA ASP A 222 2.15 -12.13 15.13
C ASP A 222 2.48 -11.27 13.89
N SER A 223 1.52 -11.15 12.97
CA SER A 223 1.70 -10.44 11.69
C SER A 223 0.41 -9.76 11.27
N TYR A 224 0.26 -8.48 11.59
CA TYR A 224 -0.88 -7.70 11.09
C TYR A 224 -0.72 -7.31 9.62
N SER A 225 0.48 -6.89 9.24
CA SER A 225 0.78 -6.55 7.86
C SER A 225 0.85 -7.81 7.01
N VAL A 226 0.31 -7.74 5.79
CA VAL A 226 0.49 -8.79 4.78
C VAL A 226 1.93 -8.79 4.24
N PHE A 227 2.73 -7.75 4.45
CA PHE A 227 4.13 -7.69 3.96
C PHE A 227 5.12 -8.43 4.86
N ARG A 228 4.97 -8.33 6.18
CA ARG A 228 5.96 -8.82 7.15
C ARG A 228 5.39 -8.94 8.55
N ASP A 229 6.07 -9.73 9.37
CA ASP A 229 5.72 -9.92 10.79
C ASP A 229 5.86 -8.63 11.61
N ASN A 230 5.27 -8.62 12.82
CA ASN A 230 5.26 -7.45 13.70
C ASN A 230 6.66 -7.07 14.23
N LYS A 231 7.64 -7.99 14.16
CA LYS A 231 9.05 -7.68 14.45
C LYS A 231 9.79 -7.12 13.24
N LYS A 232 9.16 -7.10 12.05
CA LYS A 232 9.75 -6.74 10.75
C LYS A 232 10.98 -7.58 10.38
N MET A 233 11.02 -8.82 10.87
CA MET A 233 12.16 -9.74 10.67
C MET A 233 11.92 -10.72 9.52
N THR A 234 10.67 -11.13 9.32
CA THR A 234 10.29 -12.07 8.26
C THR A 234 9.34 -11.40 7.29
N GLU A 235 9.67 -11.42 6.01
CA GLU A 235 8.77 -11.01 4.94
C GLU A 235 7.86 -12.19 4.52
N THR A 236 6.64 -11.87 4.13
CA THR A 236 5.77 -12.84 3.45
C THR A 236 6.15 -12.93 1.97
N THR A 237 5.46 -13.80 1.23
CA THR A 237 5.63 -13.91 -0.23
C THR A 237 5.08 -12.72 -1.02
N LEU A 238 4.37 -11.78 -0.37
CA LEU A 238 3.71 -10.67 -1.08
C LEU A 238 4.72 -9.79 -1.81
N SER A 239 5.84 -9.44 -1.15
CA SER A 239 6.84 -8.53 -1.72
C SER A 239 7.41 -9.04 -3.05
N SER A 240 7.83 -10.31 -3.11
CA SER A 240 8.37 -10.91 -4.33
C SER A 240 7.29 -11.06 -5.41
N GLN A 241 6.07 -11.45 -5.03
CA GLN A 241 4.97 -11.58 -5.98
C GLN A 241 4.56 -10.23 -6.59
N LEU A 242 4.53 -9.14 -5.82
CA LEU A 242 4.26 -7.80 -6.33
C LEU A 242 5.35 -7.34 -7.31
N GLN A 243 6.62 -7.61 -6.99
CA GLN A 243 7.74 -7.33 -7.88
C GLN A 243 7.65 -8.12 -9.19
N ASP A 244 7.34 -9.42 -9.13
CA ASP A 244 7.16 -10.26 -10.31
C ASP A 244 6.01 -9.80 -11.21
N LYS A 245 4.97 -9.19 -10.62
CA LYS A 245 3.86 -8.57 -11.36
C LYS A 245 4.17 -7.17 -11.87
N GLY A 246 5.32 -6.60 -11.48
CA GLY A 246 5.68 -5.22 -11.80
C GLY A 246 4.69 -4.21 -11.24
N ALA A 247 4.05 -4.52 -10.10
CA ALA A 247 3.03 -3.67 -9.50
C ALA A 247 3.62 -2.31 -9.13
N THR A 248 2.91 -1.24 -9.46
CA THR A 248 3.26 0.13 -9.10
C THR A 248 2.28 0.72 -8.10
N ASP A 249 1.05 0.21 -8.10
CA ASP A 249 -0.08 0.72 -7.32
C ASP A 249 -0.73 -0.42 -6.56
N ILE A 250 -0.88 -0.23 -5.25
CA ILE A 250 -1.51 -1.21 -4.37
C ILE A 250 -2.82 -0.62 -3.88
N TYR A 251 -3.92 -1.24 -4.30
CA TYR A 251 -5.28 -0.95 -3.84
C TYR A 251 -5.60 -1.89 -2.70
N ILE A 252 -5.87 -1.36 -1.51
CA ILE A 252 -6.02 -2.13 -0.28
C ILE A 252 -7.44 -1.97 0.25
N CYS A 253 -8.05 -3.07 0.68
CA CYS A 253 -9.33 -3.08 1.37
C CYS A 253 -9.47 -4.31 2.27
N GLY A 254 -10.58 -4.44 2.99
CA GLY A 254 -10.90 -5.62 3.79
C GLY A 254 -10.97 -5.32 5.29
N LEU A 255 -10.47 -6.25 6.12
CA LEU A 255 -10.66 -6.26 7.56
C LEU A 255 -9.32 -6.47 8.30
N ALA A 256 -9.14 -5.98 9.52
CA ALA A 256 -9.80 -4.80 10.09
C ALA A 256 -9.08 -3.53 9.61
N TYR A 257 -9.83 -2.46 9.33
CA TYR A 257 -9.35 -1.16 8.83
C TYR A 257 -8.19 -0.62 9.66
N ASP A 258 -8.37 -0.59 10.98
CA ASP A 258 -7.49 -0.05 12.01
C ASP A 258 -6.42 -1.03 12.51
N VAL A 259 -6.37 -2.25 11.95
CA VAL A 259 -5.39 -3.29 12.29
C VAL A 259 -4.69 -3.77 11.02
N CYS A 260 -5.09 -4.91 10.45
CA CYS A 260 -4.39 -5.54 9.33
C CYS A 260 -4.36 -4.67 8.07
N VAL A 261 -5.48 -4.03 7.72
CA VAL A 261 -5.56 -3.12 6.56
C VAL A 261 -4.63 -1.92 6.74
N GLY A 262 -4.70 -1.26 7.90
CA GLY A 262 -3.86 -0.11 8.22
C GLY A 262 -2.38 -0.45 8.25
N ALA A 263 -1.99 -1.53 8.94
CA ALA A 263 -0.61 -2.01 8.99
C ALA A 263 -0.07 -2.33 7.58
N THR A 264 -0.89 -2.99 6.76
CA THR A 264 -0.55 -3.32 5.37
C THR A 264 -0.40 -2.08 4.50
N ALA A 265 -1.26 -1.08 4.66
CA ALA A 265 -1.16 0.19 3.93
C ALA A 265 0.11 0.97 4.29
N VAL A 266 0.46 1.03 5.58
CA VAL A 266 1.69 1.66 6.05
C VAL A 266 2.93 0.94 5.52
N ASP A 267 2.93 -0.39 5.52
CA ASP A 267 4.04 -1.15 4.97
C ASP A 267 4.16 -1.02 3.44
N ALA A 268 3.04 -1.00 2.71
CA ALA A 268 3.06 -0.72 1.26
C ALA A 268 3.69 0.65 0.97
N LEU A 269 3.31 1.69 1.73
CA LEU A 269 3.88 3.03 1.62
C LEU A 269 5.38 3.05 1.96
N THR A 270 5.78 2.34 3.01
CA THR A 270 7.19 2.24 3.43
C THR A 270 8.03 1.47 2.41
N SER A 271 7.43 0.50 1.73
CA SER A 271 8.06 -0.29 0.66
C SER A 271 8.12 0.46 -0.69
N GLY A 272 7.68 1.72 -0.74
CA GLY A 272 7.78 2.59 -1.91
C GLY A 272 6.67 2.43 -2.94
N TYR A 273 5.61 1.66 -2.64
CA TYR A 273 4.46 1.58 -3.53
C TYR A 273 3.59 2.84 -3.45
N ARG A 274 2.89 3.12 -4.55
CA ARG A 274 1.77 4.07 -4.55
C ARG A 274 0.58 3.35 -3.92
N THR A 275 0.15 3.81 -2.75
CA THR A 275 -0.85 3.08 -1.95
C THR A 275 -2.18 3.80 -1.95
N ILE A 276 -3.23 3.04 -2.23
CA ILE A 276 -4.61 3.50 -2.29
C ILE A 276 -5.42 2.65 -1.31
N LEU A 277 -6.04 3.27 -0.31
CA LEU A 277 -6.95 2.61 0.62
C LEU A 277 -8.39 2.86 0.18
N ILE A 278 -9.17 1.79 0.02
CA ILE A 278 -10.57 1.88 -0.43
C ILE A 278 -11.49 1.86 0.79
N ASP A 279 -11.99 3.03 1.15
CA ASP A 279 -12.67 3.33 2.42
C ASP A 279 -13.96 2.52 2.60
N ASP A 280 -14.86 2.59 1.61
CA ASP A 280 -16.14 1.89 1.62
C ASP A 280 -16.03 0.37 1.49
N CYS A 281 -14.87 -0.14 1.03
CA CYS A 281 -14.54 -1.56 0.99
C CYS A 281 -13.81 -2.07 2.24
N SER A 282 -13.69 -1.24 3.28
CA SER A 282 -12.96 -1.58 4.50
C SER A 282 -13.82 -1.36 5.74
N ARG A 283 -13.69 -2.23 6.75
CA ARG A 283 -14.38 -2.09 8.04
C ARG A 283 -13.42 -2.38 9.18
N GLY A 284 -13.59 -1.66 10.28
CA GLY A 284 -12.70 -1.68 11.43
C GLY A 284 -13.47 -1.72 12.74
N VAL A 285 -12.76 -1.72 13.87
CA VAL A 285 -13.36 -1.94 15.19
C VAL A 285 -13.53 -0.66 16.01
N ASP A 286 -12.62 0.31 15.84
CA ASP A 286 -12.63 1.56 16.60
C ASP A 286 -12.52 2.81 15.70
N LEU A 287 -13.39 3.80 15.91
CA LEU A 287 -13.41 5.02 15.07
C LEU A 287 -12.15 5.86 15.22
N VAL A 288 -11.60 5.96 16.44
CA VAL A 288 -10.43 6.78 16.71
C VAL A 288 -9.21 6.17 16.02
N ASP A 289 -9.05 4.86 16.09
CA ASP A 289 -7.95 4.15 15.43
C ASP A 289 -8.11 4.08 13.91
N ILE A 290 -9.35 4.03 13.40
CA ILE A 290 -9.64 4.22 11.97
C ILE A 290 -9.15 5.61 11.52
N GLU A 291 -9.55 6.68 12.20
CA GLU A 291 -9.16 8.05 11.80
C GLU A 291 -7.65 8.28 11.93
N LYS A 292 -6.99 7.68 12.94
CA LYS A 292 -5.51 7.66 13.00
C LYS A 292 -4.91 6.96 11.79
N THR A 293 -5.46 5.81 11.40
CA THR A 293 -5.01 5.08 10.20
C THR A 293 -5.15 5.93 8.96
N LYS A 294 -6.29 6.62 8.79
CA LYS A 294 -6.51 7.54 7.67
C LYS A 294 -5.47 8.66 7.64
N ALA A 295 -5.23 9.30 8.79
CA ALA A 295 -4.24 10.35 8.92
C ALA A 295 -2.81 9.86 8.59
N MET A 296 -2.44 8.64 9.01
CA MET A 296 -1.14 8.05 8.68
C MET A 296 -0.97 7.78 7.18
N VAL A 297 -2.00 7.23 6.53
CA VAL A 297 -1.98 6.97 5.08
C VAL A 297 -1.86 8.28 4.30
N ILE A 298 -2.70 9.27 4.61
CA ILE A 298 -2.67 10.60 3.95
C ILE A 298 -1.34 11.31 4.20
N GLY A 299 -0.87 11.34 5.46
CA GLY A 299 0.39 11.98 5.85
C GLY A 299 1.63 11.36 5.19
N SER A 300 1.50 10.13 4.69
CA SER A 300 2.57 9.40 3.99
C SER A 300 2.40 9.42 2.46
N ASN A 301 1.57 10.31 1.93
CA ASN A 301 1.22 10.45 0.50
C ASN A 301 0.46 9.26 -0.10
N GLY A 302 -0.21 8.47 0.73
CA GLY A 302 -1.26 7.55 0.28
C GLY A 302 -2.55 8.30 0.00
N VAL A 303 -3.45 7.66 -0.75
CA VAL A 303 -4.77 8.22 -1.08
C VAL A 303 -5.87 7.32 -0.52
N ILE A 304 -6.90 7.95 0.02
CA ILE A 304 -8.13 7.27 0.47
C ILE A 304 -9.25 7.64 -0.49
N ILE A 305 -9.91 6.63 -1.04
CA ILE A 305 -10.99 6.79 -2.02
C ILE A 305 -12.17 5.88 -1.70
N ASN A 306 -13.30 6.10 -2.37
CA ASN A 306 -14.38 5.12 -2.42
C ASN A 306 -14.26 4.24 -3.68
N SER A 307 -14.89 3.06 -3.63
CA SER A 307 -14.93 2.06 -4.70
C SER A 307 -15.32 2.64 -6.06
N SER A 308 -16.23 3.62 -6.08
CA SER A 308 -16.69 4.31 -7.30
C SER A 308 -15.58 5.02 -8.10
N GLN A 309 -14.45 5.34 -7.48
CA GLN A 309 -13.32 6.03 -8.11
C GLN A 309 -12.25 5.06 -8.64
N VAL A 310 -12.22 3.82 -8.14
CA VAL A 310 -11.15 2.84 -8.39
C VAL A 310 -10.97 2.58 -9.88
N LYS A 311 -12.07 2.35 -10.62
CA LYS A 311 -12.01 2.02 -12.04
C LYS A 311 -11.26 3.08 -12.86
N ALA A 312 -11.59 4.35 -12.63
CA ALA A 312 -10.96 5.45 -13.35
C ALA A 312 -9.47 5.54 -13.05
N MET A 313 -9.05 5.25 -11.81
CA MET A 313 -7.64 5.26 -11.41
C MET A 313 -6.86 4.10 -12.03
N VAL A 314 -7.41 2.88 -11.99
CA VAL A 314 -6.80 1.69 -12.61
C VAL A 314 -6.64 1.86 -14.12
N GLU A 315 -7.61 2.49 -14.80
CA GLU A 315 -7.54 2.80 -16.22
C GLU A 315 -6.67 4.02 -16.56
N GLY A 316 -6.03 4.66 -15.57
CA GLY A 316 -5.18 5.84 -15.76
C GLY A 316 -5.93 7.13 -16.12
N ARG A 317 -7.26 7.16 -15.99
CA ARG A 317 -8.13 8.32 -16.28
C ARG A 317 -8.25 9.27 -15.09
N ASP A 318 -8.12 8.77 -13.87
CA ASP A 318 -8.00 9.57 -12.64
C ASP A 318 -6.59 9.42 -12.06
N ARG A 319 -5.84 10.52 -12.03
CA ARG A 319 -4.41 10.55 -11.70
C ARG A 319 -4.18 11.51 -10.54
N ARG A 320 -4.00 10.94 -9.36
CA ARG A 320 -3.86 11.66 -8.08
C ARG A 320 -2.46 12.26 -7.92
N PRO A 321 -2.32 13.58 -7.67
CA PRO A 321 -1.01 14.21 -7.50
C PRO A 321 -0.23 13.65 -6.31
N GLU A 322 -0.91 13.21 -5.25
CA GLU A 322 -0.29 12.62 -4.06
C GLU A 322 0.53 11.37 -4.41
N LEU A 323 -0.03 10.49 -5.25
CA LEU A 323 0.64 9.28 -5.73
C LEU A 323 1.80 9.59 -6.68
N GLY A 324 1.63 10.62 -7.52
CA GLY A 324 2.71 11.11 -8.39
C GLY A 324 3.87 11.68 -7.57
N TYR A 325 3.57 12.47 -6.55
CA TYR A 325 4.59 13.03 -5.66
C TYR A 325 5.31 11.95 -4.85
N LYS A 326 4.57 10.98 -4.29
CA LYS A 326 5.12 9.79 -3.63
C LYS A 326 6.14 9.09 -4.52
N LEU A 327 5.76 8.81 -5.77
CA LEU A 327 6.66 8.16 -6.73
C LEU A 327 7.93 8.97 -7.01
N ALA A 328 7.83 10.30 -7.13
CA ALA A 328 9.00 11.15 -7.32
C ALA A 328 9.96 11.04 -6.13
N LEU A 329 9.45 11.06 -4.90
CA LEU A 329 10.26 10.89 -3.69
C LEU A 329 10.98 9.52 -3.66
N GLU A 330 10.32 8.45 -4.09
CA GLU A 330 10.96 7.12 -4.20
C GLU A 330 12.03 7.09 -5.30
N ILE A 331 11.80 7.75 -6.44
CA ILE A 331 12.80 7.91 -7.49
C ILE A 331 14.03 8.65 -6.95
N LYS A 332 13.85 9.74 -6.19
CA LYS A 332 14.93 10.49 -5.53
C LYS A 332 15.78 9.60 -4.63
N GLN A 333 15.15 8.75 -3.82
CA GLN A 333 15.86 7.80 -2.93
C GLN A 333 16.66 6.76 -3.74
N SER A 334 16.06 6.22 -4.81
CA SER A 334 16.73 5.24 -5.67
C SER A 334 17.92 5.82 -6.47
N LEU A 335 17.85 7.10 -6.86
CA LEU A 335 18.95 7.79 -7.55
C LEU A 335 20.12 8.04 -6.59
N LYS A 336 19.83 8.40 -5.34
CA LYS A 336 20.86 8.57 -4.29
C LYS A 336 21.61 7.27 -4.01
N SER A 337 20.91 6.15 -3.83
CA SER A 337 21.51 4.86 -3.52
C SER A 337 22.42 4.31 -4.64
N LYS A 338 22.07 4.55 -5.91
CA LYS A 338 22.95 4.20 -7.05
C LYS A 338 24.25 5.02 -7.04
N ASN A 339 24.17 6.31 -6.69
CA ASN A 339 25.36 7.16 -6.62
C ASN A 339 26.31 6.74 -5.49
N THR A 340 25.79 6.35 -4.31
CA THR A 340 26.63 5.83 -3.22
C THR A 340 27.30 4.50 -3.58
N ASN A 341 26.60 3.58 -4.23
CA ASN A 341 27.18 2.30 -4.64
C ASN A 341 28.28 2.48 -5.71
N ASN A 342 28.10 3.40 -6.67
CA ASN A 342 29.13 3.71 -7.68
C ASN A 342 30.38 4.37 -7.10
N ILE A 343 30.25 5.16 -6.01
CA ILE A 343 31.39 5.76 -5.32
C ILE A 343 32.20 4.70 -4.57
N ASN A 344 31.53 3.73 -3.93
CA ASN A 344 32.20 2.66 -3.21
C ASN A 344 32.94 1.70 -4.16
N THR A 345 32.41 1.41 -5.34
CA THR A 345 33.09 0.55 -6.34
C THR A 345 34.29 1.21 -7.03
N ASN A 346 34.38 2.54 -7.00
CA ASN A 346 35.52 3.28 -7.57
C ASN A 346 36.66 3.52 -6.57
N ASN A 347 36.45 3.25 -5.29
CA ASN A 347 37.50 3.30 -4.25
C ASN A 347 38.14 1.93 -3.96
N GLU A 348 37.71 0.86 -4.66
CA GLU A 348 38.27 -0.50 -4.56
C GLU A 348 39.07 -0.92 -5.81
N LYS A 349 39.48 0.03 -6.67
CA LYS A 349 40.34 -0.24 -7.83
C LYS A 349 41.71 0.40 -7.73
#